data_AF-A0A7K8ZY57-F1
#
_entry.id   AF-A0A7K8ZY57-F1
#
_cell.length_a   1.000
_cell.length_b   1.000
_cell.length_c   1.000
_cell.angle_alpha   90.00
_cell.angle_beta   90.00
_cell.angle_gamma   90.00
#
_symmetry.space_group_name_H-M   'P 1'
#
loop_
_entity.id
_entity.type
_entity.pdbx_description
1 polymer ?
#
loop_
_entity_poly.entity_id
_entity_poly.type
_entity_poly.pdbx_seq_one_letter_code
_entity_poly.pdbx_strand_id
1 'polypeptide(L)'
;PQLTATKAGRRLVRARGTYVVLRELHAWETHPEVLSTCLKLIQVLIGDEPGPGMENLLEVTVPEELEQQLRQRDLLEEQQW
;
A
#
# COMPACT_ATOMS: atom_id res chain seq x y z
N PRO A 1 3.87 -13.42 -7.73
CA PRO A 1 4.63 -12.23 -7.26
C PRO A 1 3.74 -10.98 -7.20
N GLN A 2 3.72 -10.28 -6.04
CA GLN A 2 3.02 -9.00 -5.90
C GLN A 2 3.83 -7.87 -6.56
N LEU A 3 3.21 -7.13 -7.48
CA LEU A 3 3.92 -6.17 -8.34
C LEU A 3 4.56 -5.03 -7.52
N THR A 4 3.86 -4.49 -6.53
CA THR A 4 4.32 -3.35 -5.72
C THR A 4 5.21 -3.74 -4.53
N ALA A 5 5.48 -5.03 -4.35
CA ALA A 5 6.41 -5.49 -3.31
C ALA A 5 7.84 -5.01 -3.58
N THR A 6 8.26 -5.00 -4.86
CA THR A 6 9.61 -4.57 -5.26
C THR A 6 9.63 -3.10 -5.67
N LYS A 7 10.78 -2.44 -5.42
CA LYS A 7 11.07 -1.09 -5.91
C LYS A 7 10.88 -0.93 -7.40
N ALA A 8 11.35 -1.89 -8.20
CA ALA A 8 11.20 -1.85 -9.66
C ALA A 8 9.71 -1.85 -10.07
N GLY A 9 8.90 -2.70 -9.42
CA GLY A 9 7.47 -2.75 -9.68
C GLY A 9 6.73 -1.50 -9.20
N ARG A 10 7.04 -0.94 -8.03
CA ARG A 10 6.48 0.36 -7.59
C ARG A 10 6.80 1.48 -8.58
N ARG A 11 8.04 1.57 -9.06
CA ARG A 11 8.45 2.56 -10.08
C ARG A 11 7.66 2.40 -11.37
N LEU A 12 7.51 1.17 -11.85
CA LEU A 12 6.73 0.87 -13.04
C LEU A 12 5.27 1.31 -12.88
N VAL A 13 4.62 0.95 -11.77
CA VAL A 13 3.22 1.29 -11.50
C VAL A 13 3.02 2.81 -11.38
N ARG A 14 3.91 3.51 -10.67
CA ARG A 14 3.88 4.98 -10.57
C ARG A 14 4.03 5.65 -11.94
N ALA A 15 4.97 5.17 -12.76
CA ALA A 15 5.24 5.72 -14.10
C ALA A 15 4.06 5.57 -15.08
N ARG A 16 3.13 4.65 -14.82
CA ARG A 16 1.93 4.43 -15.65
C ARG A 16 0.73 5.28 -15.25
N GLY A 17 0.89 6.20 -14.29
CA GLY A 17 -0.21 7.04 -13.82
C GLY A 17 -1.26 6.28 -13.01
N THR A 18 -0.94 5.06 -12.52
CA THR A 18 -1.89 4.18 -11.82
C THR A 18 -2.50 4.83 -10.58
N TYR A 19 -1.78 5.69 -9.88
CA TYR A 19 -2.31 6.44 -8.74
C TYR A 19 -3.56 7.26 -9.10
N VAL A 20 -3.56 7.94 -10.26
CA VAL A 20 -4.70 8.76 -10.69
C VAL A 20 -5.93 7.88 -10.89
N VAL A 21 -5.78 6.77 -11.60
CA VAL A 21 -6.87 5.81 -11.84
C VAL A 21 -7.41 5.23 -10.54
N LEU A 22 -6.53 4.80 -9.63
CA LEU A 22 -6.93 4.22 -8.34
C LEU A 22 -7.61 5.23 -7.43
N ARG A 23 -7.17 6.48 -7.42
CA ARG A 23 -7.80 7.53 -6.61
C ARG A 23 -9.23 7.79 -7.07
N GLU A 24 -9.44 7.87 -8.39
CA GLU A 24 -10.80 8.03 -8.92
C GLU A 24 -11.64 6.78 -8.65
N LEU A 25 -11.12 5.57 -8.83
CA LEU A 25 -11.84 4.34 -8.47
C LEU A 25 -12.23 4.33 -6.99
N HIS A 26 -11.30 4.63 -6.08
CA HIS A 26 -11.56 4.69 -4.65
C HIS A 26 -12.66 5.71 -4.29
N ALA A 27 -12.75 6.84 -4.99
CA ALA A 27 -13.77 7.85 -4.71
C ALA A 27 -15.19 7.43 -5.11
N TRP A 28 -15.34 6.45 -6.00
CA TRP A 28 -16.62 6.03 -6.58
C TRP A 28 -17.02 4.61 -6.19
N GLU A 29 -16.08 3.83 -5.64
CA GLU A 29 -16.30 2.46 -5.22
C GLU A 29 -17.17 2.40 -3.97
N THR A 30 -17.99 1.34 -3.88
CA THR A 30 -18.90 1.09 -2.76
C THR A 30 -18.62 -0.23 -2.06
N HIS A 31 -17.95 -1.17 -2.74
CA HIS A 31 -17.61 -2.45 -2.15
C HIS A 31 -16.47 -2.29 -1.13
N PRO A 32 -16.69 -2.62 0.16
CA PRO A 32 -15.71 -2.35 1.22
C PRO A 32 -14.33 -2.95 0.97
N GLU A 33 -14.29 -4.19 0.48
CA GLU A 33 -13.02 -4.87 0.18
C GLU A 33 -12.24 -4.19 -0.96
N VAL A 34 -12.95 -3.66 -1.96
CA VAL A 34 -12.32 -2.99 -3.10
C VAL A 34 -11.81 -1.61 -2.65
N LEU A 35 -12.57 -0.89 -1.83
CA LEU A 35 -12.13 0.35 -1.18
C LEU A 35 -10.85 0.13 -0.36
N SER A 36 -10.85 -0.86 0.54
CA SER A 36 -9.69 -1.20 1.37
C SER A 36 -8.47 -1.55 0.50
N THR A 37 -8.67 -2.33 -0.56
CA THR A 37 -7.59 -2.70 -1.49
C THR A 37 -7.05 -1.48 -2.24
N CYS A 38 -7.92 -0.62 -2.73
CA CYS A 38 -7.53 0.62 -3.42
C CYS A 38 -6.75 1.53 -2.48
N LEU A 39 -7.22 1.71 -1.24
CA LEU A 39 -6.55 2.52 -0.22
C LEU A 39 -5.14 2.00 0.07
N LYS A 40 -5.00 0.70 0.35
CA LYS A 40 -3.69 0.06 0.61
C LYS A 40 -2.72 0.24 -0.56
N LEU A 41 -3.20 0.09 -1.79
CA LEU A 41 -2.37 0.30 -2.98
C LEU A 41 -2.00 1.77 -3.16
N ILE A 42 -2.93 2.70 -2.92
CA ILE A 42 -2.66 4.15 -2.94
C ILE A 42 -1.59 4.50 -1.91
N GLN A 43 -1.69 4.02 -0.67
CA GLN A 43 -0.71 4.24 0.39
C GLN A 43 0.69 3.80 -0.05
N VAL A 44 0.83 2.63 -0.68
CA VAL A 44 2.12 2.16 -1.23
C VAL A 44 2.64 3.07 -2.35
N LEU A 45 1.76 3.59 -3.22
CA LEU A 45 2.18 4.43 -4.35
C LEU A 45 2.56 5.85 -3.93
N ILE A 46 1.95 6.42 -2.89
CA ILE A 46 2.28 7.76 -2.40
C ILE A 46 3.39 7.77 -1.34
N GLY A 47 3.63 6.62 -0.69
CA GLY A 47 4.67 6.49 0.33
C GLY A 47 6.08 6.62 -0.23
N ASP A 48 6.99 7.11 0.61
CA ASP A 48 8.41 7.24 0.28
C ASP A 48 9.03 5.88 -0.03
N GLU A 49 10.04 5.91 -0.89
CA GLU A 49 10.76 4.70 -1.27
C GLU A 49 11.71 4.27 -0.13
N PRO A 50 11.68 3.00 0.31
CA PRO A 50 12.58 2.52 1.35
C PRO A 50 14.06 2.64 1.00
N GLY A 51 14.91 2.64 2.03
CA GLY A 51 16.35 2.71 1.89
C GLY A 51 16.99 1.49 1.21
N PRO A 52 18.30 1.56 0.89
CA PRO A 52 19.04 0.42 0.34
C PRO A 52 18.93 -0.82 1.24
N GLY A 53 18.73 -1.99 0.63
CA GLY A 53 18.51 -3.24 1.36
C GLY A 53 17.06 -3.49 1.81
N MET A 54 16.14 -2.55 1.57
CA MET A 54 14.71 -2.69 1.91
C MET A 54 13.80 -2.63 0.67
N GLU A 55 14.32 -3.07 -0.47
CA GLU A 55 13.68 -2.82 -1.77
C GLU A 55 12.48 -3.75 -2.03
N ASN A 56 12.49 -4.95 -1.45
CA ASN A 56 11.37 -5.88 -1.46
C ASN A 56 10.67 -5.88 -0.09
N LEU A 57 9.48 -5.29 -0.01
CA LEU A 57 8.70 -5.16 1.23
C LEU A 57 8.30 -6.50 1.85
N LEU A 58 8.32 -7.59 1.08
CA LEU A 58 8.02 -8.94 1.57
C LEU A 58 9.24 -9.63 2.21
N GLU A 59 10.44 -9.09 2.03
CA GLU A 59 11.69 -9.66 2.57
C GLU A 59 12.27 -8.84 3.72
N VAL A 60 11.68 -7.67 4.02
CA VAL A 60 12.14 -6.78 5.08
C VAL A 60 11.67 -7.30 6.44
N THR A 61 12.59 -7.40 7.40
CA THR A 61 12.25 -7.64 8.79
C THR A 61 11.65 -6.37 9.40
N VAL A 62 10.40 -6.47 9.86
CA VAL A 62 9.70 -5.39 10.54
C VAL A 62 10.02 -5.47 12.04
N PRO A 63 10.49 -4.40 12.68
CA PRO A 63 10.65 -4.37 14.12
C PRO A 63 9.30 -4.58 14.85
N GLU A 64 9.31 -5.28 15.98
CA GLU A 64 8.11 -5.64 16.75
C GLU A 64 7.20 -4.44 17.07
N GLU A 65 7.79 -3.32 17.51
CA GLU A 65 7.03 -2.09 17.81
C GLU A 65 6.30 -1.55 16.58
N LEU A 66 6.94 -1.59 15.41
CA LEU A 66 6.34 -1.14 14.16
C LEU A 66 5.26 -2.11 13.69
N GLU A 67 5.46 -3.41 13.88
CA GLU A 67 4.45 -4.43 13.57
C GLU A 67 3.17 -4.22 14.41
N GLN A 68 3.32 -3.91 15.70
CA GLN A 68 2.19 -3.59 16.57
C GLN A 68 1.45 -2.32 16.13
N GLN A 69 2.19 -1.26 15.75
CA GLN A 69 1.59 -0.04 15.23
C GLN A 69 0.82 -0.27 13.91
N LEU A 70 1.37 -1.09 13.00
CA LEU A 70 0.72 -1.45 11.74
C LEU A 70 -0.58 -2.23 12.00
N ARG A 71 -0.55 -3.24 12.87
CA ARG A 71 -1.75 -4.01 13.25
C ARG A 71 -2.83 -3.13 13.90
N GLN A 72 -2.44 -2.19 14.76
CA GLN A 72 -3.38 -1.22 15.35
C GLN A 72 -4.05 -0.36 14.28
N ARG A 73 -3.29 0.12 13.29
CA ARG A 73 -3.84 0.90 12.17
C ARG A 73 -4.81 0.09 11.33
N ASP A 74 -4.48 -1.16 11.00
CA ASP A 74 -5.37 -2.05 10.26
C ASP A 74 -6.71 -2.26 10.99
N LEU A 75 -6.68 -2.48 12.31
CA LEU A 75 -7.89 -2.61 13.13
C LEU A 75 -8.74 -1.34 13.17
N LEU A 76 -8.10 -0.17 13.21
CA LEU A 76 -8.81 1.12 13.18
C LEU A 76 -9.42 1.40 11.81
N GLU A 77 -8.73 1.02 10.73
CA GLU A 77 -9.27 1.10 9.38
C GLU A 77 -10.49 0.18 9.24
N GLU A 78 -10.43 -1.07 9.70
CA GLU A 78 -11.56 -2.02 9.66
C GLU A 78 -12.80 -1.54 10.43
N GLN A 79 -12.63 -0.78 11.52
CA GLN A 79 -13.75 -0.22 12.29
C GLN A 79 -14.42 0.99 11.63
N GLN A 80 -13.75 1.63 10.67
CA GLN A 80 -14.26 2.84 10.00
C GLN A 80 -15.07 2.53 8.74
N TRP A 81 -15.13 1.28 8.29
CA TRP A 81 -15.85 0.83 7.09
C TRP A 81 -17.06 -0.05 7.40
#